data_AF-A0A7S4FXE2-F1
#
_entry.id   AF-A0A7S4FXE2-F1
#
_cell.length_a   1.000
_cell.length_b   1.000
_cell.length_c   1.000
_cell.angle_alpha   90.00
_cell.angle_beta   90.00
_cell.angle_gamma   90.00
#
_symmetry.space_group_name_H-M   'P 1'
#
loop_
_entity.id
_entity.type
_entity.pdbx_description
1 polymer ?
#
loop_
_entity_poly.entity_id
_entity_poly.type
_entity_poly.pdbx_seq_one_letter_code
_entity_poly.pdbx_strand_id
1 'polypeptide(L)'
;FFFALSLMYSHIGENRLHGDVVMPIATHKHERTSILVAICAGFVCGILAALVGHRLFSLVAEPQALHVASNMALKDVTTHYEGVKNLLDGFGKSPRDDMVSHAQQLNAVPTAGGVRMQPWGNGLAKLQEELQAKSQEFKLKSEEFRMDMQSRWGDFASNLPKFGQGKKAEEPAQEQLAEEKEASGLPTDWVCNSMYYESVRYTGIIWLPIRRNTDKEIECMSLNGKDCGWQKKEDECGEIISKYRDAKLKPLVCGEMHKKVWKETGYDVEGHWCQSGAKMIPL
;
A
#
# COMPACT_ATOMS: atom_id res chain seq x y z
N PHE A 1 -8.96 -1.99 0.82
CA PHE A 1 -9.74 -2.67 -0.24
C PHE A 1 -10.03 -4.14 0.10
N PHE A 2 -9.04 -4.95 0.49
CA PHE A 2 -9.26 -6.35 0.90
C PHE A 2 -10.09 -6.54 2.18
N PHE A 3 -10.00 -5.63 3.15
CA PHE A 3 -10.82 -5.69 4.38
C PHE A 3 -12.30 -5.34 4.15
N ALA A 4 -12.59 -4.49 3.16
CA ALA A 4 -13.96 -4.09 2.82
C ALA A 4 -14.74 -5.22 2.13
N LEU A 5 -14.05 -6.13 1.41
CA LEU A 5 -14.69 -7.30 0.79
C LEU A 5 -15.02 -8.40 1.80
N SER A 6 -14.26 -8.53 2.90
CA SER A 6 -14.56 -9.51 3.96
C SER A 6 -15.76 -9.09 4.82
N LEU A 7 -15.91 -7.79 5.12
CA LEU A 7 -17.02 -7.30 5.93
C LEU A 7 -18.38 -7.31 5.21
N MET A 8 -18.42 -7.21 3.87
CA MET A 8 -19.66 -7.39 3.13
C MET A 8 -20.13 -8.85 3.08
N TYR A 9 -19.25 -9.82 3.32
CA TYR A 9 -19.57 -11.24 3.25
C TYR A 9 -20.14 -11.81 4.56
N SER A 10 -19.89 -11.15 5.70
CA SER A 10 -20.38 -11.60 7.01
C SER A 10 -21.78 -11.10 7.37
N HIS A 11 -22.44 -10.28 6.53
CA HIS A 11 -23.75 -9.69 6.84
C HIS A 11 -24.92 -10.23 6.00
N ILE A 12 -24.76 -11.38 5.35
CA ILE A 12 -25.85 -12.10 4.69
C ILE A 12 -25.95 -13.48 5.34
N GLY A 13 -26.61 -13.56 6.48
CA GLY A 13 -26.74 -14.84 7.18
C GLY A 13 -27.51 -14.77 8.48
N GLU A 14 -28.73 -14.22 8.47
CA GLU A 14 -29.81 -14.67 9.36
C GLU A 14 -31.11 -13.95 9.00
N ASN A 15 -31.98 -14.62 8.24
CA ASN A 15 -33.40 -14.41 8.34
C ASN A 15 -34.11 -15.74 8.06
N ARG A 16 -34.95 -16.12 9.02
CA ARG A 16 -35.70 -17.38 9.08
C ARG A 16 -36.61 -17.56 7.86
N LEU A 17 -36.66 -18.81 7.42
CA LEU A 17 -37.56 -19.39 6.43
C LEU A 17 -39.02 -19.38 6.89
N HIS A 18 -39.92 -18.99 5.98
CA HIS A 18 -41.22 -19.63 5.78
C HIS A 18 -41.53 -19.66 4.27
N GLY A 19 -41.87 -20.84 3.75
CA GLY A 19 -42.53 -21.00 2.44
C GLY A 19 -41.72 -21.79 1.41
N ASP A 20 -42.20 -23.00 1.14
CA ASP A 20 -41.73 -23.99 0.18
C ASP A 20 -41.54 -23.48 -1.25
N VAL A 21 -40.36 -23.71 -1.84
CA VAL A 21 -40.18 -24.04 -3.28
C VAL A 21 -38.89 -24.86 -3.43
N VAL A 22 -39.01 -26.08 -3.96
CA VAL A 22 -37.88 -26.94 -4.37
C VAL A 22 -37.43 -26.53 -5.78
N MET A 23 -36.14 -26.18 -5.95
CA MET A 23 -35.46 -26.13 -7.26
C MET A 23 -33.96 -26.44 -7.13
N PRO A 24 -33.31 -26.95 -8.21
CA PRO A 24 -32.09 -27.76 -8.12
C PRO A 24 -30.81 -26.94 -7.98
N ILE A 25 -29.86 -27.48 -7.22
CA ILE A 25 -28.52 -26.94 -6.98
C ILE A 25 -27.67 -27.16 -8.23
N ALA A 26 -27.32 -26.07 -8.92
CA ALA A 26 -26.29 -26.06 -9.97
C ALA A 26 -24.91 -25.77 -9.36
N THR A 27 -23.99 -26.72 -9.52
CA THR A 27 -22.58 -26.64 -9.12
C THR A 27 -21.78 -25.78 -10.11
N HIS A 28 -21.61 -24.48 -9.84
CA HIS A 28 -20.68 -23.63 -10.63
C HIS A 28 -19.96 -22.55 -9.79
N LYS A 29 -19.85 -22.76 -8.47
CA LYS A 29 -19.29 -21.77 -7.54
C LYS A 29 -17.76 -21.89 -7.34
N HIS A 30 -17.11 -22.89 -7.93
CA HIS A 30 -15.70 -23.21 -7.64
C HIS A 30 -14.67 -22.60 -8.59
N GLU A 31 -15.09 -22.09 -9.76
CA GLU A 31 -14.17 -21.62 -10.81
C GLU A 31 -13.83 -20.13 -10.70
N ARG A 32 -14.77 -19.29 -10.24
CA ARG A 32 -14.56 -17.84 -10.11
C ARG A 32 -13.64 -17.46 -8.94
N THR A 33 -13.61 -18.28 -7.90
CA THR A 33 -12.76 -18.07 -6.71
C THR A 33 -11.28 -18.29 -7.03
N SER A 34 -10.97 -19.23 -7.92
CA SER A 34 -9.57 -19.58 -8.26
C SER A 34 -8.87 -18.50 -9.10
N ILE A 35 -9.59 -17.84 -10.01
CA ILE A 35 -9.01 -16.79 -10.87
C ILE A 35 -8.68 -15.55 -10.06
N LEU A 36 -9.57 -15.13 -9.13
CA LEU A 36 -9.32 -13.97 -8.29
C LEU A 36 -8.13 -14.19 -7.35
N VAL A 37 -8.01 -15.39 -6.77
CA VAL A 37 -6.89 -15.75 -5.89
C VAL A 37 -5.57 -15.76 -6.66
N ALA A 38 -5.55 -16.27 -7.90
CA ALA A 38 -4.36 -16.28 -8.75
C ALA A 38 -3.88 -14.87 -9.13
N ILE A 39 -4.80 -13.96 -9.48
CA ILE A 39 -4.47 -12.56 -9.80
C ILE A 39 -3.91 -11.84 -8.56
N CYS A 40 -4.52 -12.07 -7.39
CA CYS A 40 -4.08 -11.46 -6.15
C CYS A 40 -2.69 -11.98 -5.74
N ALA A 41 -2.43 -13.28 -5.89
CA ALA A 41 -1.12 -13.87 -5.61
C ALA A 41 -0.03 -13.34 -6.55
N GLY A 42 -0.31 -13.19 -7.85
CA GLY A 42 0.62 -12.62 -8.81
C GLY A 42 1.00 -11.17 -8.50
N PHE A 43 0.01 -10.35 -8.13
CA PHE A 43 0.24 -8.94 -7.79
C PHE A 43 1.07 -8.77 -6.51
N VAL A 44 0.81 -9.59 -5.49
CA VAL A 44 1.56 -9.58 -4.22
C VAL A 44 3.00 -10.05 -4.44
N CYS A 45 3.21 -11.13 -5.22
CA CYS A 45 4.56 -11.60 -5.54
C CYS A 45 5.36 -10.59 -6.37
N GLY A 46 4.73 -9.90 -7.33
CA GLY A 46 5.38 -8.85 -8.12
C GLY A 46 5.85 -7.65 -7.28
N ILE A 47 5.00 -7.20 -6.34
CA ILE A 47 5.36 -6.11 -5.41
C ILE A 47 6.48 -6.54 -4.48
N LEU A 48 6.41 -7.75 -3.92
CA LEU A 48 7.47 -8.27 -3.04
C LEU A 48 8.81 -8.42 -3.79
N ALA A 49 8.81 -8.90 -5.03
CA ALA A 49 10.01 -8.98 -5.84
C ALA A 49 10.61 -7.60 -6.14
N ALA A 50 9.79 -6.59 -6.43
CA ALA A 50 10.24 -5.21 -6.65
C ALA A 50 10.81 -4.58 -5.37
N LEU A 51 10.19 -4.82 -4.21
CA LEU A 51 10.67 -4.30 -2.92
C LEU A 51 11.96 -4.98 -2.45
N VAL A 52 12.08 -6.29 -2.66
CA VAL A 52 13.31 -7.05 -2.36
C VAL A 52 14.43 -6.62 -3.32
N GLY A 53 14.13 -6.44 -4.61
CA GLY A 53 15.08 -5.91 -5.59
C GLY A 53 15.57 -4.52 -5.23
N HIS A 54 14.68 -3.62 -4.81
CA HIS A 54 15.03 -2.26 -4.39
C HIS A 54 15.90 -2.25 -3.12
N ARG A 55 15.58 -3.09 -2.12
CA ARG A 55 16.40 -3.19 -0.89
C ARG A 55 17.77 -3.80 -1.13
N LEU A 56 17.87 -4.82 -1.98
CA LEU A 56 19.16 -5.41 -2.35
C LEU A 56 20.03 -4.43 -3.15
N PHE A 57 19.41 -3.57 -3.97
CA PHE A 57 20.11 -2.53 -4.71
C PHE A 57 20.63 -1.39 -3.81
N SER A 58 19.87 -1.00 -2.78
CA SER A 58 20.30 0.03 -1.81
C SER A 58 21.46 -0.41 -0.90
N LEU A 59 21.75 -1.71 -0.79
CA LEU A 59 22.82 -2.23 0.08
C LEU A 59 24.19 -2.34 -0.61
N VAL A 60 24.29 -2.11 -1.92
CA VAL A 60 25.49 -2.45 -2.72
C VAL A 60 26.06 -1.27 -3.53
N ALA A 61 25.36 -0.14 -3.66
CA ALA A 61 25.76 0.94 -4.57
C ALA A 61 26.34 2.19 -3.87
N GLU A 62 27.51 2.66 -4.33
CA GLU A 62 28.08 3.97 -4.01
C GLU A 62 27.17 5.13 -4.47
N PRO A 63 27.17 6.29 -3.76
CA PRO A 63 26.19 7.37 -3.98
C PRO A 63 26.18 7.97 -5.39
N GLN A 64 27.30 7.90 -6.12
CA GLN A 64 27.41 8.51 -7.45
C GLN A 64 26.90 7.60 -8.58
N ALA A 65 26.96 6.27 -8.42
CA ALA A 65 26.37 5.31 -9.35
C ALA A 65 24.85 5.22 -9.19
N LEU A 66 24.35 5.49 -7.98
CA LEU A 66 22.92 5.51 -7.65
C LEU A 66 22.17 6.58 -8.46
N HIS A 67 22.78 7.75 -8.70
CA HIS A 67 22.10 8.88 -9.34
C HIS A 67 21.89 8.66 -10.85
N VAL A 68 22.79 7.94 -11.53
CA VAL A 68 22.67 7.62 -12.96
C VAL A 68 21.76 6.41 -13.19
N ALA A 69 21.92 5.35 -12.38
CA ALA A 69 21.07 4.17 -12.46
C ALA A 69 19.61 4.46 -12.03
N SER A 70 19.41 5.29 -11.01
CA SER A 70 18.08 5.74 -10.59
C SER A 70 17.42 6.58 -11.68
N ASN A 71 18.15 7.48 -12.34
CA ASN A 71 17.59 8.29 -13.43
C ASN A 71 17.24 7.46 -14.69
N MET A 72 18.00 6.41 -15.01
CA MET A 72 17.64 5.49 -16.11
C MET A 72 16.44 4.61 -15.73
N ALA A 73 16.43 4.04 -14.52
CA ALA A 73 15.31 3.25 -14.00
C ALA A 73 14.03 4.09 -13.85
N LEU A 74 14.12 5.35 -13.43
CA LEU A 74 12.97 6.25 -13.35
C LEU A 74 12.41 6.58 -14.73
N LYS A 75 13.27 6.80 -15.74
CA LYS A 75 12.83 7.08 -17.11
C LYS A 75 12.11 5.88 -17.72
N ASP A 76 12.60 4.68 -17.45
CA ASP A 76 11.98 3.44 -17.91
C ASP A 76 10.68 3.11 -17.15
N VAL A 77 10.65 3.33 -15.83
CA VAL A 77 9.42 3.19 -15.02
C VAL A 77 8.37 4.23 -15.41
N THR A 78 8.77 5.46 -15.73
CA THR A 78 7.84 6.52 -16.17
C THR A 78 7.28 6.21 -17.56
N THR A 79 8.13 5.75 -18.49
CA THR A 79 7.71 5.29 -19.83
C THR A 79 6.78 4.07 -19.72
N HIS A 80 7.04 3.16 -18.78
CA HIS A 80 6.21 2.00 -18.51
C HIS A 80 4.89 2.36 -17.83
N TYR A 81 4.89 3.31 -16.90
CA TYR A 81 3.69 3.86 -16.28
C TYR A 81 2.82 4.58 -17.30
N GLU A 82 3.39 5.35 -18.22
CA GLU A 82 2.66 5.94 -19.34
C GLU A 82 2.16 4.86 -20.32
N GLY A 83 2.89 3.78 -20.55
CA GLY A 83 2.43 2.63 -21.34
C GLY A 83 1.23 1.92 -20.72
N VAL A 84 1.28 1.64 -19.41
CA VAL A 84 0.18 1.04 -18.64
C VAL A 84 -0.99 2.00 -18.55
N LYS A 85 -0.74 3.30 -18.32
CA LYS A 85 -1.76 4.34 -18.31
C LYS A 85 -2.44 4.49 -19.67
N ASN A 86 -1.69 4.49 -20.78
CA ASN A 86 -2.26 4.53 -22.14
C ASN A 86 -3.01 3.25 -22.48
N LEU A 87 -2.59 2.09 -21.96
CA LEU A 87 -3.35 0.84 -22.05
C LEU A 87 -4.67 0.93 -21.27
N LEU A 88 -4.63 1.50 -20.06
CA LEU A 88 -5.78 1.75 -19.18
C LEU A 88 -6.74 2.83 -19.72
N ASP A 89 -6.21 3.90 -20.30
CA ASP A 89 -6.95 4.98 -20.97
C ASP A 89 -7.51 4.49 -22.33
N GLY A 90 -6.87 3.49 -22.95
CA GLY A 90 -7.40 2.73 -24.09
C GLY A 90 -8.59 1.83 -23.73
N PHE A 91 -8.77 1.48 -22.45
CA PHE A 91 -10.04 0.97 -21.90
C PHE A 91 -11.01 2.13 -21.58
N GLY A 92 -10.95 3.22 -22.36
CA GLY A 92 -11.65 4.48 -22.18
C GLY A 92 -13.18 4.38 -22.26
N LYS A 93 -13.75 3.77 -21.22
CA LYS A 93 -15.09 3.87 -20.64
C LYS A 93 -15.14 2.86 -19.50
N SER A 94 -15.75 3.24 -18.39
CA SER A 94 -16.03 2.27 -17.32
C SER A 94 -16.72 1.05 -17.94
N PRO A 95 -16.40 -0.20 -17.54
CA PRO A 95 -17.17 -1.39 -17.95
C PRO A 95 -18.68 -1.20 -17.74
N ARG A 96 -19.06 -0.32 -16.80
CA ARG A 96 -20.44 0.12 -16.58
C ARG A 96 -21.03 0.90 -17.75
N ASP A 97 -20.28 1.80 -18.36
CA ASP A 97 -20.76 2.68 -19.44
C ASP A 97 -20.89 1.92 -20.77
N ASP A 98 -19.99 0.96 -21.04
CA ASP A 98 -20.11 0.06 -22.18
C ASP A 98 -21.26 -0.94 -22.01
N MET A 99 -21.48 -1.46 -20.78
CA MET A 99 -22.65 -2.29 -20.48
C MET A 99 -23.98 -1.51 -20.60
N VAL A 100 -24.01 -0.23 -20.22
CA VAL A 100 -25.19 0.64 -20.37
C VAL A 100 -25.45 0.97 -21.84
N SER A 101 -24.41 1.28 -22.60
CA SER A 101 -24.46 1.50 -24.06
C SER A 101 -24.94 0.26 -24.83
N HIS A 102 -24.41 -0.92 -24.52
CA HIS A 102 -24.86 -2.19 -25.13
C HIS A 102 -26.28 -2.58 -24.70
N ALA A 103 -26.66 -2.33 -23.44
CA ALA A 103 -28.02 -2.58 -22.96
C ALA A 103 -29.07 -1.65 -23.59
N GLN A 104 -28.67 -0.43 -23.97
CA GLN A 104 -29.51 0.53 -24.70
C GLN A 104 -29.69 0.15 -26.18
N GLN A 105 -28.67 -0.45 -26.82
CA GLN A 105 -28.81 -0.96 -28.20
C GLN A 105 -29.68 -2.22 -28.31
N LEU A 106 -29.82 -2.99 -27.22
CA LEU A 106 -30.58 -4.25 -27.22
C LEU A 106 -32.04 -4.13 -26.78
N ASN A 107 -32.52 -2.94 -26.38
CA ASN A 107 -33.89 -2.74 -25.90
C ASN A 107 -34.57 -1.52 -26.51
N ALA A 108 -35.22 -1.70 -27.66
CA ALA A 108 -36.59 -1.21 -27.93
C ALA A 108 -36.98 -1.50 -29.38
N VAL A 109 -37.80 -2.53 -29.60
CA VAL A 109 -38.73 -2.56 -30.74
C VAL A 109 -40.13 -2.34 -30.14
N PRO A 110 -40.78 -1.19 -30.38
CA PRO A 110 -42.13 -0.99 -29.89
C PRO A 110 -43.05 -1.93 -30.67
N THR A 111 -43.75 -2.81 -29.96
CA THR A 111 -44.89 -3.54 -30.50
C THR A 111 -46.15 -3.06 -29.79
N ALA A 112 -47.25 -2.96 -30.52
CA ALA A 112 -48.48 -2.30 -30.10
C ALA A 112 -49.25 -2.97 -28.94
N GLY A 113 -48.67 -3.95 -28.24
CA GLY A 113 -49.35 -4.79 -27.26
C GLY A 113 -48.61 -5.03 -25.93
N GLY A 114 -47.58 -4.26 -25.62
CA GLY A 114 -46.83 -4.38 -24.36
C GLY A 114 -45.45 -5.03 -24.52
N VAL A 115 -44.56 -4.72 -23.58
CA VAL A 115 -43.14 -5.10 -23.62
C VAL A 115 -42.97 -6.57 -23.27
N ARG A 116 -42.71 -7.42 -24.26
CA ARG A 116 -42.25 -8.79 -24.05
C ARG A 116 -40.71 -8.78 -24.05
N MET A 117 -40.09 -9.00 -22.89
CA MET A 117 -38.63 -9.19 -22.79
C MET A 117 -38.21 -10.42 -23.61
N GLN A 118 -37.23 -10.27 -24.50
CA GLN A 118 -36.64 -11.41 -25.18
C GLN A 118 -35.74 -12.21 -24.23
N PRO A 119 -35.67 -13.56 -24.36
CA PRO A 119 -34.79 -14.39 -23.54
C PRO A 119 -33.32 -14.03 -23.78
N TRP A 120 -32.57 -13.81 -22.69
CA TRP A 120 -31.15 -13.42 -22.67
C TRP A 120 -30.16 -14.53 -23.12
N GLY A 121 -30.64 -15.58 -23.79
CA GLY A 121 -29.90 -16.84 -23.96
C GLY A 121 -28.60 -16.73 -24.76
N ASN A 122 -28.57 -15.92 -25.83
CA ASN A 122 -27.44 -15.92 -26.75
C ASN A 122 -26.40 -14.81 -26.45
N GLY A 123 -26.81 -13.72 -25.79
CA GLY A 123 -25.91 -12.61 -25.48
C GLY A 123 -24.90 -12.93 -24.37
N LEU A 124 -25.32 -13.70 -23.37
CA LEU A 124 -24.45 -14.06 -22.24
C LEU A 124 -23.34 -15.04 -22.65
N ALA A 125 -23.65 -15.99 -23.52
CA ALA A 125 -22.68 -16.95 -24.03
C ALA A 125 -21.57 -16.25 -24.84
N LYS A 126 -21.95 -15.30 -25.71
CA LYS A 126 -21.01 -14.51 -26.50
C LYS A 126 -20.11 -13.63 -25.62
N LEU A 127 -20.67 -12.97 -24.60
CA LEU A 127 -19.90 -12.18 -23.64
C LEU A 127 -18.91 -13.05 -22.84
N GLN A 128 -19.30 -14.27 -22.47
CA GLN A 128 -18.43 -15.20 -21.77
C GLN A 128 -17.26 -15.66 -22.65
N GLU A 129 -17.52 -15.93 -23.93
CA GLU A 129 -16.49 -16.30 -24.91
C GLU A 129 -15.50 -15.15 -25.15
N GLU A 130 -15.99 -13.92 -25.32
CA GLU A 130 -15.14 -12.72 -25.48
C GLU A 130 -14.26 -12.46 -24.23
N LEU A 131 -14.81 -12.65 -23.03
CA LEU A 131 -14.07 -12.50 -21.78
C LEU A 131 -12.98 -13.57 -21.65
N GLN A 132 -13.27 -14.81 -22.02
CA GLN A 132 -12.30 -15.90 -22.04
C GLN A 132 -11.18 -15.65 -23.04
N ALA A 133 -11.50 -15.17 -24.25
CA ALA A 133 -10.51 -14.81 -25.27
C ALA A 133 -9.56 -13.70 -24.78
N LYS A 134 -10.09 -12.62 -24.21
CA LYS A 134 -9.27 -11.53 -23.65
C LYS A 134 -8.41 -11.97 -22.47
N SER A 135 -8.93 -12.88 -21.63
CA SER A 135 -8.15 -13.44 -20.52
C SER A 135 -6.95 -14.27 -21.02
N GLN A 136 -7.10 -15.01 -22.13
CA GLN A 136 -6.00 -15.77 -22.72
C GLN A 136 -4.96 -14.84 -23.38
N GLU A 137 -5.42 -13.79 -24.07
CA GLU A 137 -4.53 -12.77 -24.64
C GLU A 137 -3.68 -12.09 -23.56
N PHE A 138 -4.29 -11.70 -22.43
CA PHE A 138 -3.58 -11.12 -21.30
C PHE A 138 -2.52 -12.08 -20.73
N LYS A 139 -2.86 -13.37 -20.62
CA LYS A 139 -1.93 -14.40 -20.14
C LYS A 139 -0.71 -14.53 -21.05
N LEU A 140 -0.92 -14.58 -22.37
CA LEU A 140 0.17 -14.65 -23.35
C LEU A 140 1.09 -13.43 -23.29
N LYS A 141 0.51 -12.22 -23.23
CA LYS A 141 1.28 -10.96 -23.09
C LYS A 141 2.08 -10.89 -21.79
N SER A 142 1.52 -11.42 -20.69
CA SER A 142 2.23 -11.45 -19.40
C SER A 142 3.42 -12.40 -19.39
N GLU A 143 3.34 -13.54 -20.09
CA GLU A 143 4.46 -14.47 -20.25
C GLU A 143 5.54 -13.92 -21.17
N GLU A 144 5.16 -13.24 -22.26
CA GLU A 144 6.10 -12.53 -23.14
C GLU A 144 6.88 -11.46 -22.37
N PHE A 145 6.20 -10.66 -21.55
CA PHE A 145 6.83 -9.67 -20.67
C PHE A 145 7.78 -10.32 -19.64
N ARG A 146 7.38 -11.44 -19.03
CA ARG A 146 8.22 -12.18 -18.08
C ARG A 146 9.52 -12.66 -18.74
N MET A 147 9.44 -13.16 -19.98
CA MET A 147 10.60 -13.64 -20.73
C MET A 147 11.53 -12.50 -21.15
N ASP A 148 11.01 -11.35 -21.59
CA ASP A 148 11.81 -10.15 -21.90
C ASP A 148 12.57 -9.64 -20.66
N MET A 149 11.89 -9.53 -19.52
CA MET A 149 12.52 -9.15 -18.25
C MET A 149 13.64 -10.10 -17.83
N GLN A 150 13.40 -11.41 -17.96
CA GLN A 150 14.40 -12.42 -17.60
C GLN A 150 15.63 -12.36 -18.51
N SER A 151 15.45 -12.07 -19.80
CA SER A 151 16.56 -11.85 -20.75
C SER A 151 17.38 -10.62 -20.36
N ARG A 152 16.72 -9.48 -20.14
CA ARG A 152 17.39 -8.21 -19.77
C ARG A 152 18.12 -8.30 -18.43
N TRP A 153 17.57 -9.06 -17.47
CA TRP A 153 18.25 -9.31 -16.21
C TRP A 153 19.53 -10.13 -16.40
N GLY A 154 19.53 -11.12 -17.30
CA GLY A 154 20.73 -11.87 -17.66
C GLY A 154 21.83 -10.98 -18.26
N ASP A 155 21.45 -10.06 -19.15
CA ASP A 155 22.37 -9.09 -19.75
C ASP A 155 22.88 -8.08 -18.72
N PHE A 156 22.03 -7.63 -17.79
CA PHE A 156 22.45 -6.74 -16.70
C PHE A 156 23.44 -7.44 -15.75
N ALA A 157 23.12 -8.65 -15.31
CA ALA A 157 23.95 -9.41 -14.37
C ALA A 157 25.32 -9.78 -14.97
N SER A 158 25.39 -10.03 -16.28
CA SER A 158 26.65 -10.34 -16.98
C SER A 158 27.52 -9.10 -17.26
N ASN A 159 26.91 -7.91 -17.33
CA ASN A 159 27.60 -6.64 -17.54
C ASN A 159 27.91 -5.86 -16.26
N LEU A 160 27.53 -6.38 -15.08
CA LEU A 160 27.97 -5.79 -13.82
C LEU A 160 29.50 -5.83 -13.76
N PRO A 161 30.18 -4.67 -13.57
CA PRO A 161 31.61 -4.66 -13.36
C PRO A 161 31.92 -5.57 -12.16
N LYS A 162 32.92 -6.43 -12.29
CA LYS A 162 33.42 -7.24 -11.17
C LYS A 162 34.04 -6.30 -10.14
N PHE A 163 33.21 -5.64 -9.33
CA PHE A 163 33.66 -4.80 -8.25
C PHE A 163 34.38 -5.68 -7.23
N GLY A 164 35.64 -5.32 -7.04
CA GLY A 164 36.65 -6.12 -6.36
C GLY A 164 36.34 -6.35 -4.89
N GLN A 165 36.78 -7.52 -4.43
CA GLN A 165 36.91 -7.92 -3.03
C GLN A 165 38.00 -7.11 -2.30
N GLY A 166 37.90 -5.79 -2.29
CA GLY A 166 38.98 -4.95 -1.79
C GLY A 166 38.54 -3.58 -1.33
N LYS A 167 37.97 -3.52 -0.12
CA LYS A 167 38.34 -2.61 0.99
C LYS A 167 37.19 -2.51 1.99
N LYS A 168 37.36 -3.21 3.10
CA LYS A 168 36.52 -3.18 4.29
C LYS A 168 37.09 -2.09 5.22
N ALA A 169 36.65 -0.83 5.11
CA ALA A 169 37.26 0.24 5.93
C ALA A 169 36.47 1.55 6.17
N GLU A 170 35.16 1.66 5.89
CA GLU A 170 34.44 2.93 6.13
C GLU A 170 33.18 2.82 7.02
N GLU A 171 32.86 1.63 7.52
CA GLU A 171 31.72 1.41 8.43
C GLU A 171 31.89 1.87 9.90
N PRO A 172 33.10 2.09 10.50
CA PRO A 172 33.18 2.38 11.94
C PRO A 172 32.82 3.82 12.35
N ALA A 173 32.72 4.77 11.42
CA ALA A 173 32.52 6.18 11.79
C ALA A 173 31.07 6.54 12.16
N GLN A 174 30.08 5.85 11.61
CA GLN A 174 28.66 6.10 11.91
C GLN A 174 28.22 5.42 13.22
N GLU A 175 28.77 4.24 13.50
CA GLU A 175 28.49 3.50 14.74
C GLU A 175 29.05 4.24 15.97
N GLN A 176 30.27 4.77 15.87
CA GLN A 176 30.88 5.57 16.94
C GLN A 176 30.10 6.87 17.24
N LEU A 177 29.53 7.52 16.23
CA LEU A 177 28.75 8.75 16.42
C LEU A 177 27.40 8.51 17.11
N ALA A 178 26.83 7.31 16.93
CA ALA A 178 25.59 6.90 17.60
C ALA A 178 25.84 6.61 19.09
N GLU A 179 26.92 5.88 19.41
CA GLU A 179 27.30 5.59 20.80
C GLU A 179 27.65 6.87 21.58
N GLU A 180 28.32 7.84 20.95
CA GLU A 180 28.65 9.11 21.59
C GLU A 180 27.41 9.97 21.86
N LYS A 181 26.41 9.93 20.96
CA LYS A 181 25.11 10.59 21.20
C LYS A 181 24.32 9.93 22.32
N GLU A 182 24.32 8.60 22.41
CA GLU A 182 23.65 7.89 23.51
C GLU A 182 24.28 8.26 24.87
N ALA A 183 25.61 8.37 24.92
CA ALA A 183 26.34 8.74 26.14
C ALA A 183 26.07 10.19 26.60
N SER A 184 25.64 11.08 25.69
CA SER A 184 25.42 12.50 26.00
C SER A 184 24.22 12.76 26.92
N GLY A 185 23.29 11.79 27.06
CA GLY A 185 22.06 11.94 27.83
C GLY A 185 21.13 13.03 27.31
N LEU A 186 21.35 13.52 26.08
CA LEU A 186 20.51 14.52 25.42
C LEU A 186 19.29 13.84 24.76
N PRO A 187 18.16 14.54 24.62
CA PRO A 187 17.06 14.05 23.81
C PRO A 187 17.50 13.82 22.36
N THR A 188 16.92 12.83 21.68
CA THR A 188 17.13 12.64 20.24
C THR A 188 16.52 13.80 19.44
N ASP A 189 16.92 13.92 18.18
CA ASP A 189 16.27 14.83 17.25
C ASP A 189 14.79 14.44 17.05
N TRP A 190 13.96 15.44 16.72
CA TRP A 190 12.56 15.21 16.35
C TRP A 190 12.47 14.49 15.01
N VAL A 191 11.66 13.43 14.96
CA VAL A 191 11.39 12.65 13.75
C VAL A 191 9.89 12.47 13.53
N CYS A 192 9.47 12.32 12.28
CA CYS A 192 8.07 12.04 11.95
C CYS A 192 7.80 10.54 12.01
N ASN A 193 6.87 10.15 12.88
CA ASN A 193 6.38 8.78 12.97
C ASN A 193 4.98 8.68 12.39
N SER A 194 4.74 7.67 11.56
CA SER A 194 3.41 7.37 11.04
C SER A 194 2.73 6.30 11.89
N MET A 195 1.42 6.42 12.02
CA MET A 195 0.59 5.37 12.58
C MET A 195 -0.78 5.33 11.93
N TYR A 196 -1.40 4.17 11.93
CA TYR A 196 -2.80 4.05 11.58
C TYR A 196 -3.66 4.47 12.78
N TYR A 197 -4.56 5.42 12.56
CA TYR A 197 -5.48 5.90 13.58
C TYR A 197 -6.91 5.68 13.13
N GLU A 198 -7.70 5.02 13.98
CA GLU A 198 -9.11 4.74 13.75
C GLU A 198 -9.95 5.29 14.90
N SER A 199 -10.87 6.20 14.57
CA SER A 199 -11.81 6.82 15.50
C SER A 199 -13.14 7.06 14.80
N VAL A 200 -14.19 7.38 15.55
CA VAL A 200 -15.51 7.72 15.00
C VAL A 200 -15.47 8.88 13.99
N ARG A 201 -14.46 9.77 14.07
CA ARG A 201 -14.36 10.97 13.24
C ARG A 201 -13.28 10.90 12.16
N TYR A 202 -12.38 9.94 12.24
CA TYR A 202 -11.25 9.84 11.31
C TYR A 202 -10.69 8.43 11.29
N THR A 203 -10.45 7.93 10.08
CA THR A 203 -9.78 6.66 9.81
C THR A 203 -8.70 6.92 8.77
N GLY A 204 -7.44 6.70 9.11
CA GLY A 204 -6.33 6.91 8.18
C GLY A 204 -4.96 6.94 8.85
N ILE A 205 -3.93 7.16 8.04
CA ILE A 205 -2.59 7.39 8.55
C ILE A 205 -2.52 8.81 9.12
N ILE A 206 -1.92 8.94 10.29
CA ILE A 206 -1.50 10.22 10.86
C ILE A 206 0.01 10.22 11.04
N TRP A 207 0.60 11.41 10.94
CA TRP A 207 2.02 11.66 11.12
C TRP A 207 2.21 12.53 12.34
N LEU A 208 3.07 12.12 13.27
CA LEU A 208 3.34 12.87 14.48
C LEU A 208 4.84 13.07 14.73
N PRO A 209 5.27 14.29 15.10
CA PRO A 209 6.64 14.53 15.53
C PRO A 209 6.86 13.91 16.91
N ILE A 210 7.78 12.96 16.98
CA ILE A 210 8.21 12.30 18.22
C ILE A 210 9.72 12.38 18.39
N ARG A 211 10.18 12.20 19.62
CA ARG A 211 11.57 11.94 19.94
C ARG A 211 11.68 11.07 21.19
N ARG A 212 12.87 10.64 21.52
CA ARG A 212 13.19 10.07 22.83
C ARG A 212 13.82 11.15 23.72
N ASN A 213 13.36 11.26 24.95
CA ASN A 213 13.84 12.25 25.92
C ASN A 213 15.02 11.73 26.76
N THR A 214 15.49 12.54 27.69
CA THR A 214 16.63 12.21 28.58
C THR A 214 16.35 11.04 29.52
N ASP A 215 15.08 10.80 29.86
CA ASP A 215 14.64 9.68 30.69
C ASP A 215 14.43 8.40 29.88
N LYS A 216 14.85 8.41 28.60
CA LYS A 216 14.66 7.32 27.64
C LYS A 216 13.19 7.02 27.36
N GLU A 217 12.30 7.98 27.57
CA GLU A 217 10.87 7.87 27.25
C GLU A 217 10.55 8.52 25.91
N ILE A 218 9.56 7.96 25.20
CA ILE A 218 9.05 8.58 23.96
C ILE A 218 8.18 9.78 24.33
N GLU A 219 8.34 10.88 23.62
CA GLU A 219 7.49 12.05 23.76
C GLU A 219 7.08 12.62 22.39
N CYS A 220 5.87 13.17 22.31
CA CYS A 220 5.40 13.86 21.13
C CYS A 220 5.56 15.38 21.28
N MET A 221 5.75 16.08 20.15
CA MET A 221 5.81 17.54 20.15
C MET A 221 4.43 18.10 20.55
N SER A 222 4.40 18.85 21.65
CA SER A 222 3.19 19.46 22.18
C SER A 222 3.50 20.85 22.75
N LEU A 223 2.52 21.74 22.67
CA LEU A 223 2.59 23.10 23.24
C LEU A 223 1.92 23.18 24.62
N ASN A 224 1.15 22.16 25.00
CA ASN A 224 0.32 22.17 26.21
C ASN A 224 0.54 20.95 27.11
N GLY A 225 1.42 20.01 26.74
CA GLY A 225 1.68 18.79 27.51
C GLY A 225 0.53 17.80 27.48
N LYS A 226 -0.38 17.91 26.50
CA LYS A 226 -1.58 17.08 26.41
C LYS A 226 -1.92 16.66 24.98
N ASP A 227 -1.86 17.59 24.03
CA ASP A 227 -2.24 17.36 22.64
C ASP A 227 -0.99 17.33 21.76
N CYS A 228 -0.79 16.22 21.04
CA CYS A 228 0.32 16.07 20.09
C CYS A 228 0.03 16.82 18.79
N GLY A 229 1.05 17.41 18.18
CA GLY A 229 0.96 18.07 16.87
C GLY A 229 0.90 17.09 15.68
N TRP A 230 -0.12 16.22 15.62
CA TRP A 230 -0.29 15.26 14.53
C TRP A 230 -0.84 15.91 13.26
N GLN A 231 -0.47 15.37 12.09
CA GLN A 231 -0.84 15.83 10.75
C GLN A 231 -1.34 14.69 9.88
N LYS A 232 -1.99 15.01 8.76
CA LYS A 232 -2.50 14.00 7.82
C LYS A 232 -1.44 13.58 6.80
N LYS A 233 -0.45 14.43 6.55
CA LYS A 233 0.65 14.18 5.60
C LYS A 233 2.00 14.23 6.29
N GLU A 234 2.97 13.54 5.69
CA GLU A 234 4.34 13.48 6.18
C GLU A 234 5.03 14.84 6.10
N ASP A 235 4.92 15.54 4.96
CA ASP A 235 5.51 16.86 4.75
C ASP A 235 5.04 17.88 5.79
N GLU A 236 3.74 17.85 6.13
CA GLU A 236 3.13 18.71 7.16
C GLU A 236 3.74 18.45 8.56
N CYS A 237 4.12 17.20 8.85
CA CYS A 237 4.83 16.89 10.10
C CYS A 237 6.24 17.50 10.12
N GLY A 238 6.97 17.47 9.00
CA GLY A 238 8.27 18.12 8.86
C GLY A 238 8.19 19.65 9.00
N GLU A 239 7.12 20.26 8.49
CA GLU A 239 6.82 21.68 8.68
C GLU A 239 6.60 22.03 10.16
N ILE A 240 5.87 21.19 10.91
CA ILE A 240 5.67 21.38 12.36
C ILE A 240 7.00 21.32 13.10
N ILE A 241 7.85 20.33 12.80
CA ILE A 241 9.17 20.21 13.42
C ILE A 241 9.98 21.48 13.17
N SER A 242 10.01 21.96 11.93
CA SER A 242 10.76 23.15 11.54
C SER A 242 10.21 24.41 12.21
N LYS A 243 8.88 24.56 12.24
CA LYS A 243 8.20 25.72 12.81
C LYS A 243 8.40 25.86 14.32
N TYR A 244 8.42 24.75 15.06
CA TYR A 244 8.46 24.76 16.51
C TYR A 244 9.79 24.26 17.10
N ARG A 245 10.83 24.11 16.27
CA ARG A 245 12.17 23.66 16.70
C ARG A 245 12.70 24.45 17.89
N ASP A 246 12.56 25.78 17.84
CA ASP A 246 13.08 26.70 18.87
C ASP A 246 11.98 27.20 19.83
N ALA A 247 10.78 26.65 19.73
CA ALA A 247 9.66 27.05 20.59
C ALA A 247 9.83 26.50 22.00
N LYS A 248 9.22 27.18 22.98
CA LYS A 248 9.08 26.66 24.34
C LYS A 248 8.03 25.55 24.37
N LEU A 249 8.45 24.34 23.99
CA LEU A 249 7.60 23.15 23.96
C LEU A 249 7.25 22.66 25.37
N LYS A 250 6.10 22.01 25.48
CA LYS A 250 5.70 21.18 26.62
C LYS A 250 5.34 19.81 26.06
N PRO A 251 6.32 18.94 25.76
CA PRO A 251 6.07 17.63 25.18
C PRO A 251 5.11 16.81 26.04
N LEU A 252 4.30 15.95 25.42
CA LEU A 252 3.58 14.91 26.13
C LEU A 252 4.45 13.66 26.12
N VAL A 253 4.95 13.30 27.29
CA VAL A 253 5.79 12.11 27.50
C VAL A 253 4.88 10.88 27.70
N CYS A 254 5.22 9.77 27.05
CA CYS A 254 4.65 8.45 27.29
C CYS A 254 4.89 7.98 28.74
N GLY A 255 4.32 6.84 29.12
CA GLY A 255 4.47 6.33 30.49
C GLY A 255 3.58 7.09 31.48
N GLU A 256 4.16 7.48 32.61
CA GLU A 256 3.40 8.03 33.74
C GLU A 256 2.76 9.40 33.47
N MET A 257 3.38 10.25 32.65
CA MET A 257 2.78 11.53 32.25
C MET A 257 1.55 11.29 31.38
N HIS A 258 1.66 10.48 30.34
CA HIS A 258 0.54 10.07 29.49
C HIS A 258 -0.59 9.45 30.32
N LYS A 259 -0.27 8.57 31.26
CA LYS A 259 -1.24 7.91 32.16
C LYS A 259 -2.02 8.90 33.02
N LYS A 260 -1.38 9.97 33.50
CA LYS A 260 -2.08 11.02 34.26
C LYS A 260 -3.12 11.74 33.39
N VAL A 261 -2.79 12.01 32.13
CA VAL A 261 -3.60 12.78 31.17
C VAL A 261 -4.71 11.94 30.54
N TRP A 262 -4.39 10.75 30.04
CA TRP A 262 -5.25 9.90 29.21
C TRP A 262 -5.65 8.57 29.87
N LYS A 263 -5.22 8.31 31.12
CA LYS A 263 -5.52 7.10 31.90
C LYS A 263 -4.87 5.80 31.40
N GLU A 264 -3.92 5.92 30.47
CA GLU A 264 -3.12 4.82 29.92
C GLU A 264 -1.67 5.29 29.71
N THR A 265 -0.69 4.40 29.79
CA THR A 265 0.73 4.78 29.56
C THR A 265 1.04 5.08 28.09
N GLY A 266 0.16 4.65 27.19
CA GLY A 266 0.39 4.61 25.75
C GLY A 266 1.28 3.44 25.30
N TYR A 267 2.00 2.76 26.20
CA TYR A 267 2.72 1.52 25.87
C TYR A 267 1.86 0.27 26.02
N ASP A 268 0.82 0.37 26.86
CA ASP A 268 -0.11 -0.74 27.15
C ASP A 268 -1.09 -1.00 26.00
N VAL A 269 -1.14 -0.13 24.99
CA VAL A 269 -2.08 -0.19 23.86
C VAL A 269 -1.32 -0.57 22.59
N GLU A 270 -1.66 -1.72 22.03
CA GLU A 270 -1.06 -2.18 20.78
C GLU A 270 -1.32 -1.19 19.63
N GLY A 271 -0.27 -0.85 18.90
CA GLY A 271 -0.35 0.07 17.77
C GLY A 271 -0.40 1.56 18.15
N HIS A 272 -0.34 1.88 19.45
CA HIS A 272 -0.24 3.26 19.92
C HIS A 272 1.15 3.86 19.60
N TRP A 273 1.22 5.19 19.48
CA TRP A 273 2.43 5.86 18.95
C TRP A 273 3.61 5.78 19.90
N CYS A 274 3.36 5.65 21.21
CA CYS A 274 4.41 5.36 22.17
C CYS A 274 5.12 4.05 21.85
N GLN A 275 4.37 2.99 21.53
CA GLN A 275 4.94 1.69 21.20
C GLN A 275 5.67 1.71 19.85
N SER A 276 5.07 2.34 18.82
CA SER A 276 5.70 2.48 17.51
C SER A 276 6.96 3.35 17.56
N GLY A 277 6.91 4.46 18.30
CA GLY A 277 8.06 5.35 18.51
C GLY A 277 9.20 4.66 19.25
N ALA A 278 8.90 3.83 20.25
CA ALA A 278 9.92 3.09 20.99
C ALA A 278 10.68 2.08 20.12
N LYS A 279 10.03 1.54 19.08
CA LYS A 279 10.66 0.65 18.09
C LYS A 279 11.43 1.43 17.03
N MET A 280 10.94 2.61 16.64
CA MET A 280 11.52 3.44 15.59
C MET A 280 12.78 4.19 16.05
N ILE A 281 12.80 4.67 17.29
CA ILE A 281 13.90 5.45 17.85
C ILE A 281 14.61 4.53 18.86
N PRO A 282 15.67 3.81 18.47
CA PRO A 282 16.39 2.93 19.40
C PRO A 282 16.95 3.72 20.59
N LEU A 283 17.29 2.97 21.66
CA LEU A 283 18.00 3.52 22.82
C LEU A 283 19.40 3.95 22.42
#